data_AF-A0A7V8ZP24-F1
#
_entry.id   AF-A0A7V8ZP24-F1
#
_cell.length_a   1.000
_cell.length_b   1.000
_cell.length_c   1.000
_cell.angle_alpha   90.00
_cell.angle_beta   90.00
_cell.angle_gamma   90.00
#
_symmetry.space_group_name_H-M   'P 1'
#
loop_
_entity.id
_entity.type
_entity.pdbx_description
1 polymer ?
#
loop_
_entity_poly.entity_id
_entity_poly.type
_entity_poly.pdbx_seq_one_letter_code
_entity_poly.pdbx_strand_id
1 'polypeptide(L)'
;MGRNRVPAASPRKRQPPEKRTGATRSGQGAPAKPAALVWADQAWEDYLWFSQNKPALHKRINRLIEEIQQTPYTGIGKPEPLKHELAGYWSRRVDDEHRLVYQVKGSQVLIAQCRFHYKKT
;
A
#
# COMPACT_ATOMS: atom_id res chain seq x y z
N MET A 1 24.11 62.16 -60.18
CA MET A 1 24.56 60.82 -59.73
C MET A 1 24.48 60.81 -58.21
N GLY A 2 23.83 59.92 -57.47
CA GLY A 2 22.96 58.78 -57.77
C GLY A 2 21.92 58.65 -56.64
N ARG A 3 20.71 58.20 -56.99
CA ARG A 3 19.60 57.98 -56.04
C ARG A 3 19.85 56.65 -55.32
N ASN A 4 20.13 56.68 -54.02
CA ASN A 4 20.18 55.46 -53.21
C ASN A 4 18.75 54.94 -52.94
N ARG A 5 18.38 53.86 -53.62
CA ARG A 5 17.19 53.07 -53.31
C ARG A 5 17.53 52.09 -52.18
N VAL A 6 16.88 52.25 -51.03
CA VAL A 6 16.79 51.20 -50.01
C VAL A 6 15.86 50.08 -50.50
N PRO A 7 16.21 48.79 -50.34
CA PRO A 7 15.36 47.69 -50.76
C PRO A 7 14.25 47.41 -49.73
N ALA A 8 13.10 46.94 -50.24
CA ALA A 8 11.92 46.58 -49.47
C ALA A 8 12.16 45.36 -48.57
N ALA A 9 11.72 45.45 -47.31
CA ALA A 9 11.76 44.34 -46.36
C ALA A 9 10.72 43.26 -46.71
N SER A 10 11.15 42.00 -46.79
CA SER A 10 10.28 40.83 -47.00
C SER A 10 9.30 40.61 -45.83
N PRO A 11 8.08 40.10 -46.07
CA PRO A 11 7.13 39.84 -44.99
C PRO A 11 7.59 38.63 -44.15
N ARG A 12 7.72 38.81 -42.83
CA ARG A 12 7.91 37.70 -41.88
C ARG A 12 6.70 36.76 -41.94
N LYS A 13 6.93 35.48 -42.24
CA LYS A 13 5.91 34.42 -42.11
C LYS A 13 5.49 34.32 -40.64
N ARG A 14 4.19 34.48 -40.35
CA ARG A 14 3.61 34.19 -39.03
C ARG A 14 3.60 32.66 -38.84
N GLN A 15 4.32 32.16 -37.85
CA GLN A 15 4.14 30.78 -37.37
C GLN A 15 2.88 30.70 -36.49
N PRO A 16 2.08 29.63 -36.58
CA PRO A 16 0.95 29.40 -35.69
C PRO A 16 1.43 29.02 -34.29
N PRO A 17 0.65 29.31 -33.22
CA PRO A 17 1.07 29.01 -31.86
C PRO A 17 1.10 27.49 -31.62
N GLU A 18 2.22 27.00 -31.10
CA GLU A 18 2.38 25.63 -30.63
C GLU A 18 1.34 25.32 -29.54
N LYS A 19 0.65 24.18 -29.70
CA LYS A 19 -0.30 23.68 -28.71
C LYS A 19 0.47 23.38 -27.42
N ARG A 20 0.23 24.16 -26.37
CA ARG A 20 0.57 23.78 -24.99
C ARG A 20 -0.15 22.47 -24.67
N THR A 21 0.56 21.36 -24.74
CA THR A 21 0.15 20.10 -24.12
C THR A 21 0.23 20.31 -22.61
N GLY A 22 -0.94 20.54 -22.01
CA GLY A 22 -1.09 20.68 -20.58
C GLY A 22 -0.68 19.39 -19.87
N ALA A 23 0.25 19.55 -18.93
CA ALA A 23 0.39 18.85 -17.67
C ALA A 23 -0.33 17.48 -17.56
N THR A 24 0.48 16.43 -17.51
CA THR A 24 0.12 15.16 -16.89
C THR A 24 -0.40 15.45 -15.48
N ARG A 25 -1.71 15.36 -15.28
CA ARG A 25 -2.31 15.35 -13.94
C ARG A 25 -1.82 14.07 -13.26
N SER A 26 -0.79 14.17 -12.43
CA SER A 26 -0.51 13.19 -11.39
C SER A 26 -1.64 13.30 -10.35
N GLY A 27 -2.80 12.73 -10.69
CA GLY A 27 -3.86 12.51 -9.73
C GLY A 27 -3.37 11.49 -8.73
N GLN A 28 -2.88 11.95 -7.59
CA GLN A 28 -2.80 11.15 -6.38
C GLN A 28 -4.25 10.93 -5.92
N GLY A 29 -4.90 9.94 -6.54
CA GLY A 29 -6.11 9.35 -5.99
C GLY A 29 -5.78 8.83 -4.60
N ALA A 30 -6.66 9.09 -3.63
CA ALA A 30 -6.54 8.52 -2.29
C ALA A 30 -6.21 7.02 -2.40
N PRO A 31 -5.29 6.48 -1.59
CA PRO A 31 -4.91 5.08 -1.69
C PRO A 31 -6.17 4.23 -1.58
N ALA A 32 -6.44 3.43 -2.62
CA ALA A 32 -7.52 2.48 -2.62
C ALA A 32 -7.36 1.55 -1.40
N LYS A 33 -8.48 1.20 -0.75
CA LYS A 33 -8.50 0.23 0.35
C LYS A 33 -7.66 -1.00 -0.04
N PRO A 34 -6.86 -1.57 0.88
CA PRO A 34 -6.08 -2.74 0.56
C PRO A 34 -7.00 -3.88 0.10
N ALA A 35 -6.86 -4.27 -1.17
CA ALA A 35 -7.74 -5.23 -1.83
C ALA A 35 -7.14 -6.63 -1.88
N ALA A 36 -5.81 -6.75 -1.76
CA ALA A 36 -5.11 -8.03 -1.86
C ALA A 36 -4.40 -8.41 -0.55
N LEU A 37 -4.43 -9.71 -0.24
CA LEU A 37 -3.71 -10.32 0.87
C LEU A 37 -2.50 -11.08 0.32
N VAL A 38 -1.33 -10.78 0.87
CA VAL A 38 -0.08 -11.49 0.57
C VAL A 38 0.34 -12.21 1.84
N TRP A 39 0.68 -13.49 1.75
CA TRP A 39 1.06 -14.29 2.91
C TRP A 39 2.52 -14.68 2.80
N ALA A 40 3.26 -14.58 3.90
CA ALA A 40 4.46 -15.37 4.06
C ALA A 40 4.07 -16.85 4.16
N ASP A 41 4.91 -17.76 3.63
CA ASP A 41 4.61 -19.20 3.61
C ASP A 41 4.26 -19.72 5.01
N GLN A 42 5.05 -19.35 6.02
CA GLN A 42 4.80 -19.75 7.41
C GLN A 42 3.47 -19.21 7.95
N ALA A 43 3.08 -17.99 7.58
CA ALA A 43 1.82 -17.40 8.00
C ALA A 43 0.61 -18.10 7.36
N TRP A 44 0.78 -18.59 6.14
CA TRP A 44 -0.25 -19.39 5.47
C TRP A 44 -0.42 -20.76 6.16
N GLU A 45 0.68 -21.43 6.51
CA GLU A 45 0.63 -22.68 7.27
C GLU A 45 -0.02 -22.49 8.66
N ASP A 46 0.34 -21.41 9.36
CA ASP A 46 -0.26 -21.04 10.65
C ASP A 46 -1.78 -20.86 10.52
N TYR A 47 -2.21 -20.15 9.48
CA TYR A 47 -3.61 -19.89 9.18
C TYR A 47 -4.38 -21.20 8.94
N LEU A 48 -3.84 -22.10 8.11
CA LEU A 48 -4.42 -23.42 7.86
C LEU A 48 -4.47 -24.28 9.13
N TRP A 49 -3.42 -24.21 9.97
CA TRP A 49 -3.39 -24.92 11.25
C TRP A 49 -4.52 -24.44 12.17
N PHE A 50 -4.76 -23.13 12.28
CA PHE A 50 -5.88 -22.60 13.08
C PHE A 50 -7.23 -23.10 12.58
N SER A 51 -7.43 -23.15 11.25
CA SER A 51 -8.67 -23.66 10.66
C SER A 51 -8.99 -25.09 11.12
N GLN A 52 -7.96 -25.94 11.20
CA GLN A 52 -8.11 -27.34 11.57
C GLN A 52 -8.16 -27.59 13.08
N ASN A 53 -7.40 -26.81 13.87
CA ASN A 53 -7.15 -27.13 15.28
C ASN A 53 -7.90 -26.20 16.24
N LYS A 54 -8.20 -24.96 15.84
CA LYS A 54 -8.77 -23.92 16.69
C LYS A 54 -9.72 -23.01 15.89
N PRO A 55 -10.90 -23.51 15.45
CA PRO A 55 -11.80 -22.77 14.56
C PRO A 55 -12.28 -21.42 15.10
N ALA A 56 -12.39 -21.26 16.43
CA ALA A 56 -12.74 -19.99 17.06
C ALA A 56 -11.66 -18.92 16.84
N LEU A 57 -10.38 -19.28 16.98
CA LEU A 57 -9.26 -18.38 16.72
C LEU A 57 -9.10 -18.11 15.21
N HIS A 58 -9.38 -19.09 14.35
CA HIS A 58 -9.42 -18.88 12.91
C HIS A 58 -10.45 -17.81 12.51
N LYS A 59 -11.69 -17.90 13.04
CA LYS A 59 -12.72 -16.86 12.84
C LYS A 59 -12.27 -15.48 13.36
N ARG A 60 -11.54 -15.45 14.48
CA ARG A 60 -10.97 -14.22 15.03
C ARG A 60 -9.93 -13.61 14.10
N ILE A 61 -9.06 -14.42 13.50
CA ILE A 61 -8.08 -13.98 12.50
C ILE A 61 -8.77 -13.37 11.28
N ASN A 62 -9.82 -14.02 10.75
CA ASN A 62 -10.60 -13.48 9.63
C ASN A 62 -11.18 -12.10 9.94
N ARG A 63 -11.81 -11.96 11.11
CA ARG A 63 -12.35 -10.67 11.55
C ARG A 63 -11.27 -9.60 11.68
N LEU A 64 -10.08 -9.95 12.15
CA LEU A 64 -8.95 -9.01 12.21
C LEU A 64 -8.48 -8.60 10.82
N ILE A 65 -8.41 -9.53 9.87
CA ILE A 65 -8.01 -9.26 8.47
C ILE A 65 -9.03 -8.32 7.79
N GLU A 66 -10.32 -8.61 7.93
CA GLU A 66 -11.40 -7.76 7.42
C GLU A 66 -11.31 -6.34 8.00
N GLU A 67 -11.05 -6.21 9.30
CA GLU A 67 -10.86 -4.91 9.94
C GLU A 67 -9.60 -4.22 9.42
N ILE A 68 -8.47 -4.92 9.26
CA ILE A 68 -7.22 -4.35 8.74
C ILE A 68 -7.42 -3.75 7.34
N GLN A 69 -8.24 -4.38 6.49
CA GLN A 69 -8.56 -3.84 5.16
C GLN A 69 -9.40 -2.56 5.21
N GLN A 70 -10.10 -2.29 6.32
CA GLN A 70 -10.92 -1.09 6.51
C GLN A 70 -10.20 0.01 7.29
N THR A 71 -9.60 -0.35 8.42
CA THR A 71 -8.99 0.55 9.41
C THR A 71 -7.62 0.00 9.83
N PRO A 72 -6.58 0.06 8.98
CA PRO A 72 -5.35 -0.69 9.19
C PRO A 72 -4.63 -0.42 10.51
N TYR A 73 -4.72 0.77 11.08
CA TYR A 73 -3.91 1.18 12.24
C TYR A 73 -4.72 1.43 13.52
N THR A 74 -6.03 1.12 13.48
CA THR A 74 -6.96 1.32 14.61
C THR A 74 -7.98 0.18 14.68
N GLY A 75 -8.85 0.19 15.68
CA GLY A 75 -9.92 -0.80 15.82
C GLY A 75 -9.55 -2.01 16.68
N ILE A 76 -10.14 -3.16 16.36
CA ILE A 76 -10.07 -4.35 17.22
C ILE A 76 -8.66 -4.97 17.26
N GLY A 77 -8.37 -5.64 18.38
CA GLY A 77 -7.12 -6.38 18.56
C GLY A 77 -5.96 -5.53 19.04
N LYS A 78 -6.20 -4.31 19.53
CA LYS A 78 -5.16 -3.39 20.06
C LYS A 78 -3.97 -3.27 19.10
N PRO A 79 -4.14 -2.57 17.95
CA PRO A 79 -3.08 -2.41 16.97
C PRO A 79 -1.87 -1.70 17.58
N GLU A 80 -0.70 -2.32 17.46
CA GLU A 80 0.56 -1.82 18.01
C GLU A 80 1.64 -1.80 16.90
N PRO A 81 2.29 -0.65 16.63
CA PRO A 81 3.39 -0.59 15.67
C PRO A 81 4.64 -1.29 16.23
N LEU A 82 5.29 -2.11 15.40
CA LEU A 82 6.53 -2.78 15.76
C LEU A 82 7.76 -1.91 15.47
N LYS A 83 8.89 -2.22 16.12
CA LYS A 83 10.12 -1.41 16.13
C LYS A 83 11.32 -2.21 15.60
N HIS A 84 12.44 -1.51 15.40
CA HIS A 84 13.74 -2.07 14.96
C HIS A 84 13.62 -2.80 13.62
N GLU A 85 14.07 -4.05 13.53
CA GLU A 85 14.01 -4.89 12.32
C GLU A 85 12.58 -5.09 11.78
N LEU A 86 11.57 -4.88 12.62
CA LEU A 86 10.16 -4.95 12.25
C LEU A 86 9.51 -3.57 12.10
N ALA A 87 10.30 -2.50 11.96
CA ALA A 87 9.78 -1.17 11.70
C ALA A 87 8.90 -1.17 10.43
N GLY A 88 7.70 -0.59 10.55
CA GLY A 88 6.69 -0.58 9.50
C GLY A 88 5.75 -1.79 9.51
N TYR A 89 5.99 -2.80 10.35
CA TYR A 89 5.00 -3.82 10.68
C TYR A 89 4.12 -3.39 11.86
N TRP A 90 2.96 -4.03 11.93
CA TRP A 90 1.96 -3.85 12.97
C TRP A 90 1.55 -5.20 13.53
N SER A 91 1.19 -5.20 14.81
CA SER A 91 0.68 -6.38 15.51
C SER A 91 -0.74 -6.13 16.01
N ARG A 92 -1.59 -7.16 15.91
CA ARG A 92 -2.90 -7.22 16.60
C ARG A 92 -3.02 -8.52 17.38
N ARG A 93 -3.68 -8.46 18.53
CA ARG A 93 -3.99 -9.59 19.41
C ARG A 93 -5.09 -10.46 18.80
N VAL A 94 -4.72 -11.71 18.51
CA VAL A 94 -5.67 -12.77 18.19
C VAL A 94 -6.32 -13.22 19.50
N ASP A 95 -5.49 -13.58 20.47
CA ASP A 95 -5.81 -13.83 21.88
C ASP A 95 -4.65 -13.34 22.76
N ASP A 96 -4.51 -13.86 23.98
CA ASP A 96 -3.44 -13.46 24.90
C ASP A 96 -2.06 -13.92 24.41
N GLU A 97 -1.99 -15.06 23.71
CA GLU A 97 -0.76 -15.72 23.28
C GLU A 97 -0.34 -15.33 21.86
N HIS A 98 -1.28 -15.35 20.92
CA HIS A 98 -1.04 -15.23 19.50
C HIS A 98 -1.24 -13.81 18.98
N ARG A 99 -0.43 -13.46 17.97
CA ARG A 99 -0.45 -12.15 17.32
C ARG A 99 -0.55 -12.31 15.81
N LEU A 100 -1.39 -11.49 15.21
CA LEU A 100 -1.41 -11.26 13.77
C LEU A 100 -0.45 -10.12 13.47
N VAL A 101 0.66 -10.42 12.80
CA VAL A 101 1.68 -9.47 12.38
C VAL A 101 1.52 -9.20 10.88
N TYR A 102 1.40 -7.92 10.52
CA TYR A 102 1.13 -7.50 9.15
C TYR A 102 1.82 -6.19 8.78
N GLN A 103 1.88 -5.91 7.49
CA GLN A 103 2.34 -4.63 6.94
C GLN A 103 1.43 -4.21 5.79
N VAL A 104 1.10 -2.93 5.70
CA VAL A 104 0.34 -2.38 4.58
C VAL A 104 1.31 -1.79 3.56
N LYS A 105 1.22 -2.23 2.29
CA LYS A 105 1.99 -1.71 1.16
C LYS A 105 1.07 -1.36 0.00
N GLY A 106 0.82 -0.07 -0.21
CA GLY A 106 -0.12 0.38 -1.24
C GLY A 106 -1.51 -0.23 -1.02
N SER A 107 -2.00 -1.00 -1.98
CA SER A 107 -3.28 -1.71 -1.93
C SER A 107 -3.18 -3.16 -1.43
N GLN A 108 -2.07 -3.54 -0.78
CA GLN A 108 -1.84 -4.89 -0.26
C GLN A 108 -1.64 -4.89 1.25
N VAL A 109 -2.13 -5.95 1.89
CA VAL A 109 -1.78 -6.31 3.27
C VAL A 109 -0.92 -7.57 3.21
N LEU A 110 0.32 -7.44 3.66
CA LEU A 110 1.24 -8.56 3.84
C LEU A 110 1.05 -9.13 5.25
N ILE A 111 0.69 -10.40 5.38
CA ILE A 111 0.60 -11.13 6.63
C ILE A 111 1.92 -11.90 6.82
N ALA A 112 2.69 -11.51 7.84
CA ALA A 112 4.00 -12.10 8.13
C ALA A 112 3.92 -13.26 9.12
N GLN A 113 2.95 -13.23 10.04
CA GLN A 113 2.75 -14.25 11.08
C GLN A 113 1.33 -14.14 11.64
N CYS A 114 0.71 -15.26 12.00
CA CYS A 114 -0.55 -15.24 12.75
C CYS A 114 -0.60 -16.19 13.95
N ARG A 115 0.45 -17.00 14.15
CA ARG A 115 0.61 -17.88 15.31
C ARG A 115 1.93 -17.61 16.01
N PHE A 116 1.91 -17.56 17.34
CA PHE A 116 3.15 -17.58 18.10
C PHE A 116 3.71 -19.01 18.14
N HIS A 117 4.97 -19.17 17.76
CA HIS A 117 5.69 -20.44 17.90
C HIS A 117 6.59 -20.34 19.11
N TYR A 118 6.33 -21.14 20.15
CA TYR A 118 7.35 -21.38 21.16
C TYR A 118 8.52 -22.06 20.47
N LYS A 119 9.64 -21.36 20.33
CA LYS A 119 10.92 -22.05 20.13
C LYS A 119 11.14 -22.85 21.41
N LYS A 120 10.91 -24.16 21.35
CA LYS A 120 11.48 -25.07 22.35
C LYS A 120 12.99 -24.87 22.28
N THR A 121 13.51 -24.24 23.32
CA THR A 121 14.95 -24.13 23.56
C THR A 121 15.42 -25.45 24.15
#